data_AF-A0A7H8MD16-F1
#
_entry.id   AF-A0A7H8MD16-F1
#
_cell.length_a   1.000
_cell.length_b   1.000
_cell.length_c   1.000
_cell.angle_alpha   90.00
_cell.angle_beta   90.00
_cell.angle_gamma   90.00
#
_symmetry.space_group_name_H-M   'P 1'
#
loop_
_entity.id
_entity.type
_entity.pdbx_description
1 polymer ?
#
loop_
_entity_poly.entity_id
_entity_poly.type
_entity_poly.pdbx_seq_one_letter_code
_entity_poly.pdbx_strand_id
1 'polypeptide(L)'
;MTETKAVKSEQTRAAIVQTALRLFRERGYEATTMRAIAKEAGVSVGNAYYYFGSKEELIQAYYDELQDEHVAACRAVLDTEPQFAARLLGVLRARVDTMVPYHEFAGKFFKFAAEPTSPLNPFSAESGPARDSAVAIYREVVEGSDLKIDREFRAELPELLWIYSMGIVLYWVHDSSPGCRKTYLLVERTVPLVNRMVSMSRLPGFKSVTRELVGIIREVRA
;
A
#
# COMPACT_ATOMS: atom_id res chain seq x y z
N MET A 1 30.66 10.74 16.07
CA MET A 1 30.47 11.77 15.00
C MET A 1 29.67 11.25 13.81
N THR A 2 29.75 9.96 13.48
CA THR A 2 29.03 9.34 12.34
C THR A 2 27.52 9.21 12.57
N GLU A 3 27.11 8.85 13.78
CA GLU A 3 25.71 8.65 14.18
C GLU A 3 24.89 9.94 14.16
N THR A 4 25.45 11.04 14.68
CA THR A 4 24.82 12.37 14.65
C THR A 4 24.65 12.93 13.23
N LYS A 5 25.57 12.59 12.32
CA LYS A 5 25.45 12.96 10.90
C LYS A 5 24.37 12.15 10.19
N ALA A 6 24.26 10.85 10.47
CA ALA A 6 23.22 9.99 9.92
C ALA A 6 21.82 10.46 10.35
N VAL A 7 21.62 10.71 11.65
CA VAL A 7 20.34 11.22 12.19
C VAL A 7 19.96 12.57 11.56
N LYS A 8 20.91 13.50 11.41
CA LYS A 8 20.64 14.80 10.78
C LYS A 8 20.29 14.65 9.28
N SER A 9 20.89 13.67 8.61
CA SER A 9 20.60 13.36 7.21
C SER A 9 19.18 12.83 7.04
N GLU A 10 18.76 11.89 7.88
CA GLU A 10 17.40 11.34 7.88
C GLU A 10 16.34 12.40 8.21
N GLN A 11 16.61 13.25 9.20
CA GLN A 11 15.72 14.38 9.52
C GLN A 11 15.54 15.33 8.34
N THR A 12 16.63 15.60 7.59
CA THR A 12 16.57 16.45 6.40
C THR A 12 15.77 15.77 5.30
N ARG A 13 15.99 14.48 5.06
CA ARG A 13 15.24 13.67 4.10
C ARG A 13 13.74 13.72 4.41
N ALA A 14 13.34 13.44 5.65
CA ALA A 14 11.95 13.48 6.10
C ALA A 14 11.34 14.87 5.95
N ALA A 15 12.07 15.94 6.31
CA ALA A 15 11.60 17.31 6.15
C ALA A 15 11.29 17.66 4.68
N ILE A 16 12.08 17.16 3.73
CA ILE A 16 11.84 17.36 2.30
C ILE A 16 10.56 16.62 1.86
N VAL A 17 10.37 15.36 2.25
CA VAL A 17 9.17 14.56 1.91
C VAL A 17 7.90 15.22 2.45
N GLN A 18 7.91 15.58 3.74
CA GLN A 18 6.74 16.20 4.39
C GLN A 18 6.41 17.56 3.76
N THR A 19 7.43 18.35 3.39
CA THR A 19 7.23 19.60 2.66
C THR A 19 6.65 19.35 1.26
N ALA A 20 7.15 18.34 0.55
CA ALA A 20 6.64 17.99 -0.77
C ALA A 20 5.18 17.57 -0.72
N LEU A 21 4.79 16.70 0.21
CA LEU A 21 3.40 16.27 0.39
C LEU A 21 2.46 17.42 0.70
N ARG A 22 2.88 18.33 1.58
CA ARG A 22 2.11 19.54 1.86
C ARG A 22 1.93 20.40 0.61
N LEU A 23 3.00 20.63 -0.14
CA LEU A 23 2.93 21.41 -1.39
C LEU A 23 2.08 20.71 -2.46
N PHE A 24 2.15 19.38 -2.58
CA PHE A 24 1.31 18.63 -3.50
C PHE A 24 -0.18 18.73 -3.15
N ARG A 25 -0.51 18.77 -1.86
CA ARG A 25 -1.89 19.00 -1.38
C ARG A 25 -2.38 20.42 -1.67
N GLU A 26 -1.55 21.42 -1.38
CA GLU A 26 -1.90 22.84 -1.51
C GLU A 26 -1.94 23.30 -2.97
N ARG A 27 -0.97 22.88 -3.80
CA ARG A 27 -0.73 23.41 -5.15
C ARG A 27 -1.00 22.40 -6.27
N GLY A 28 -1.13 21.11 -5.93
CA GLY A 28 -1.18 20.02 -6.89
C GLY A 28 0.21 19.49 -7.27
N TYR A 29 0.25 18.23 -7.69
CA TYR A 29 1.48 17.53 -8.07
C TYR A 29 2.20 18.16 -9.28
N GLU A 30 1.45 18.50 -10.33
CA GLU A 30 1.98 19.11 -11.56
C GLU A 30 2.64 20.47 -11.29
N ALA A 31 1.94 21.36 -10.57
CA ALA A 31 2.40 22.74 -10.33
C ALA A 31 3.55 22.84 -9.30
N THR A 32 3.80 21.77 -8.54
CA THR A 32 4.89 21.73 -7.56
C THR A 32 6.20 21.36 -8.24
N THR A 33 7.29 22.08 -7.92
CA THR A 33 8.63 21.86 -8.48
C THR A 33 9.62 21.51 -7.38
N MET A 34 10.69 20.76 -7.71
CA MET A 34 11.79 20.48 -6.78
C MET A 34 12.40 21.74 -6.16
N ARG A 35 12.47 22.83 -6.94
CA ARG A 35 12.96 24.12 -6.46
C ARG A 35 12.03 24.74 -5.40
N ALA A 36 10.71 24.66 -5.61
CA ALA A 36 9.74 25.14 -4.64
C ALA A 36 9.82 24.33 -3.33
N ILE A 37 9.95 23.00 -3.45
CA ILE A 37 10.10 22.09 -2.30
C ILE A 37 11.37 22.43 -1.53
N ALA A 38 12.52 22.56 -2.21
CA ALA A 38 13.79 22.88 -1.56
C ALA A 38 13.72 24.21 -0.79
N LYS A 39 13.18 25.26 -1.43
CA LYS A 39 13.00 26.57 -0.82
C LYS A 39 12.15 26.49 0.45
N GLU A 40 11.03 25.78 0.37
CA GLU A 40 10.06 25.69 1.44
C GLU A 40 10.54 24.78 2.59
N ALA A 41 11.34 23.76 2.28
CA ALA A 41 11.98 22.87 3.26
C ALA A 41 13.22 23.50 3.91
N GLY A 42 13.62 24.72 3.50
CA GLY A 42 14.79 25.41 4.05
C GLY A 42 16.13 24.79 3.65
N VAL A 43 16.18 24.07 2.53
CA VAL A 43 17.41 23.43 2.01
C VAL A 43 17.81 24.02 0.66
N SER A 44 19.09 23.87 0.28
CA SER A 44 19.51 24.23 -1.06
C SER A 44 18.90 23.28 -2.10
N VAL A 45 18.71 23.76 -3.34
CA VAL A 45 18.21 22.93 -4.44
C VAL A 45 19.12 21.72 -4.68
N GLY A 46 20.44 21.92 -4.63
CA GLY A 46 21.41 20.83 -4.76
C GLY A 46 21.29 19.80 -3.63
N ASN A 47 21.00 20.23 -2.40
CA ASN A 47 20.75 19.31 -1.28
C ASN A 47 19.43 18.53 -1.48
N ALA A 48 18.38 19.17 -1.99
CA ALA A 48 17.15 18.46 -2.31
C ALA A 48 17.36 17.38 -3.39
N TYR A 49 18.09 17.71 -4.47
CA TYR A 49 18.45 16.74 -5.52
C TYR A 49 19.44 15.67 -5.07
N TYR A 50 20.23 15.93 -4.04
CA TYR A 50 21.09 14.92 -3.42
C TYR A 50 20.26 13.82 -2.74
N TYR A 51 19.12 14.17 -2.14
CA TYR A 51 18.22 13.20 -1.51
C TYR A 51 17.21 12.57 -2.49
N PHE A 52 16.72 13.35 -3.44
CA PHE A 52 15.66 12.94 -4.36
C PHE A 52 15.94 13.49 -5.77
N GLY A 53 16.26 12.58 -6.70
CA GLY A 53 16.56 12.91 -8.09
C GLY A 53 15.36 13.46 -8.86
N SER A 54 14.14 13.20 -8.39
CA SER A 54 12.89 13.56 -9.07
C SER A 54 11.73 13.82 -8.10
N LYS A 55 10.61 14.33 -8.63
CA LYS A 55 9.36 14.44 -7.85
C LYS A 55 8.74 13.07 -7.60
N GLU A 56 9.02 12.14 -8.49
CA GLU A 56 8.52 10.78 -8.44
C GLU A 56 9.15 10.02 -7.27
N GLU A 57 10.44 10.20 -7.03
CA GLU A 57 11.14 9.63 -5.87
C GLU A 57 10.58 10.14 -4.52
N LEU A 58 10.06 11.37 -4.47
CA LEU A 58 9.38 11.89 -3.29
C LEU A 58 8.04 11.18 -3.03
N ILE A 59 7.31 10.84 -4.08
CA ILE A 59 6.08 10.05 -3.95
C ILE A 59 6.40 8.61 -3.55
N GLN A 60 7.47 8.01 -4.10
CA GLN A 60 7.89 6.68 -3.69
C GLN A 60 8.26 6.64 -2.21
N ALA A 61 9.02 7.63 -1.72
CA ALA A 61 9.30 7.74 -0.30
C ALA A 61 8.04 7.92 0.56
N TYR A 62 7.01 8.58 0.04
CA TYR A 62 5.72 8.67 0.71
C TYR A 62 4.94 7.35 0.72
N TYR A 63 5.00 6.55 -0.36
CA TYR A 63 4.43 5.20 -0.35
C TYR A 63 5.12 4.32 0.68
N ASP A 64 6.45 4.40 0.80
CA ASP A 64 7.20 3.70 1.84
C ASP A 64 6.75 4.13 3.25
N GLU A 65 6.64 5.45 3.50
CA GLU A 65 6.15 5.98 4.80
C GLU A 65 4.73 5.50 5.13
N LEU A 66 3.79 5.57 4.19
CA LEU A 66 2.42 5.06 4.38
C LEU A 66 2.40 3.56 4.65
N GLN A 67 3.29 2.82 3.99
CA GLN A 67 3.38 1.39 4.15
C GLN A 67 3.97 1.03 5.52
N ASP A 68 4.96 1.78 6.02
CA ASP A 68 5.49 1.63 7.38
C ASP A 68 4.42 1.95 8.44
N GLU A 69 3.63 3.00 8.25
CA GLU A 69 2.47 3.31 9.10
C GLU A 69 1.45 2.17 9.09
N HIS A 70 1.16 1.60 7.92
CA HIS A 70 0.24 0.46 7.79
C HIS A 70 0.78 -0.78 8.51
N VAL A 71 2.08 -1.08 8.35
CA VAL A 71 2.77 -2.16 9.07
C VAL A 71 2.63 -2.00 10.58
N ALA A 72 2.88 -0.79 11.10
CA ALA A 72 2.78 -0.50 12.52
C ALA A 72 1.35 -0.66 13.05
N ALA A 73 0.36 -0.14 12.31
CA ALA A 73 -1.06 -0.25 12.66
C ALA A 73 -1.57 -1.70 12.65
N CYS A 74 -0.97 -2.58 11.83
CA CYS A 74 -1.37 -3.99 11.77
C CYS A 74 -0.89 -4.83 12.97
N ARG A 75 0.14 -4.39 13.72
CA ARG A 75 0.76 -5.22 14.77
C ARG A 75 -0.25 -5.69 15.81
N ALA A 76 -1.13 -4.79 16.26
CA ALA A 76 -2.16 -5.09 17.26
C ALA A 76 -3.08 -6.27 16.87
N VAL A 77 -3.38 -6.46 15.57
CA VAL A 77 -4.20 -7.59 15.11
C VAL A 77 -3.34 -8.79 14.74
N LEU A 78 -2.21 -8.58 14.06
CA LEU A 78 -1.38 -9.68 13.55
C LEU A 78 -0.68 -10.47 14.65
N ASP A 79 -0.44 -9.86 15.81
CA ASP A 79 0.28 -10.52 16.91
C ASP A 79 -0.63 -11.43 17.76
N THR A 80 -1.95 -11.22 17.73
CA THR A 80 -2.87 -11.90 18.66
C THR A 80 -4.00 -12.69 18.00
N GLU A 81 -4.42 -12.32 16.79
CA GLU A 81 -5.64 -12.88 16.18
C GLU A 81 -5.34 -14.13 15.33
N PRO A 82 -5.83 -15.33 15.69
CA PRO A 82 -5.59 -16.53 14.89
C PRO A 82 -6.52 -16.67 13.67
N GLN A 83 -7.69 -16.03 13.64
CA GLN A 83 -8.68 -16.27 12.59
C GLN A 83 -8.35 -15.50 11.32
N PHE A 84 -8.25 -16.20 10.17
CA PHE A 84 -7.92 -15.58 8.89
C PHE A 84 -8.81 -14.36 8.55
N ALA A 85 -10.13 -14.50 8.72
CA ALA A 85 -11.07 -13.43 8.42
C ALA A 85 -10.87 -12.19 9.31
N ALA A 86 -10.59 -12.40 10.60
CA ALA A 86 -10.39 -11.30 11.55
C ALA A 86 -9.03 -10.60 11.30
N ARG A 87 -7.96 -11.36 11.02
CA ARG A 87 -6.67 -10.82 10.58
C ARG A 87 -6.81 -9.96 9.34
N LEU A 88 -7.45 -10.50 8.28
CA LEU A 88 -7.64 -9.78 7.02
C LEU A 88 -8.50 -8.52 7.21
N LEU A 89 -9.58 -8.60 8.00
CA LEU A 89 -10.40 -7.45 8.34
C LEU A 89 -9.60 -6.36 9.05
N GLY A 90 -8.84 -6.73 10.09
CA GLY A 90 -8.02 -5.78 10.85
C GLY A 90 -6.96 -5.11 9.97
N VAL A 91 -6.26 -5.87 9.13
CA VAL A 91 -5.27 -5.34 8.19
C VAL A 91 -5.89 -4.38 7.18
N LEU A 92 -7.05 -4.71 6.61
CA LEU A 92 -7.71 -3.84 5.64
C LEU A 92 -8.31 -2.59 6.29
N ARG A 93 -8.83 -2.68 7.53
CA ARG A 93 -9.27 -1.49 8.27
C ARG A 93 -8.09 -0.58 8.58
N ALA A 94 -7.00 -1.13 9.11
CA ALA A 94 -5.78 -0.37 9.40
C ALA A 94 -5.26 0.37 8.16
N ARG A 95 -5.37 -0.25 6.97
CA ARG A 95 -5.04 0.41 5.70
C ARG A 95 -5.94 1.60 5.40
N VAL A 96 -7.25 1.41 5.51
CA VAL A 96 -8.19 2.51 5.26
C VAL A 96 -7.93 3.64 6.28
N ASP A 97 -7.75 3.30 7.56
CA ASP A 97 -7.47 4.25 8.63
C ASP A 97 -6.22 5.10 8.35
N THR A 98 -5.11 4.50 7.89
CA THR A 98 -3.88 5.25 7.53
C THR A 98 -4.06 6.10 6.28
N MET A 99 -4.94 5.70 5.36
CA MET A 99 -5.16 6.42 4.11
C MET A 99 -6.17 7.58 4.22
N VAL A 100 -7.18 7.49 5.10
CA VAL A 100 -8.26 8.50 5.25
C VAL A 100 -7.74 9.95 5.31
N PRO A 101 -6.69 10.30 6.10
CA PRO A 101 -6.17 11.67 6.16
C PRO A 101 -5.72 12.23 4.80
N TYR A 102 -5.42 11.34 3.84
CA TYR A 102 -4.90 11.65 2.53
C TYR A 102 -5.95 11.52 1.40
N HIS A 103 -7.22 11.32 1.72
CA HIS A 103 -8.28 11.10 0.72
C HIS A 103 -8.38 12.22 -0.33
N GLU A 104 -8.35 13.48 0.10
CA GLU A 104 -8.40 14.62 -0.83
C GLU A 104 -7.19 14.67 -1.77
N PHE A 105 -6.00 14.35 -1.23
CA PHE A 105 -4.79 14.27 -2.02
C PHE A 105 -4.87 13.13 -3.03
N ALA A 106 -5.25 11.93 -2.58
CA ALA A 106 -5.34 10.74 -3.40
C ALA A 106 -6.31 10.92 -4.57
N GLY A 107 -7.46 11.57 -4.37
CA GLY A 107 -8.39 11.91 -5.45
C GLY A 107 -7.77 12.74 -6.57
N LYS A 108 -6.96 13.75 -6.22
CA LYS A 108 -6.26 14.61 -7.20
C LYS A 108 -5.06 13.90 -7.83
N PHE A 109 -4.40 13.05 -7.05
CA PHE A 109 -3.18 12.35 -7.43
C PHE A 109 -3.44 11.08 -8.26
N PHE A 110 -4.63 10.48 -8.14
CA PHE A 110 -5.00 9.21 -8.77
C PHE A 110 -4.72 9.15 -10.27
N LYS A 111 -4.95 10.25 -11.01
CA LYS A 111 -4.67 10.29 -12.45
C LYS A 111 -3.21 9.96 -12.81
N PHE A 112 -2.26 10.31 -11.94
CA PHE A 112 -0.83 10.02 -12.15
C PHE A 112 -0.46 8.59 -11.74
N ALA A 113 -1.13 8.06 -10.71
CA ALA A 113 -0.92 6.68 -10.26
C ALA A 113 -1.64 5.66 -11.17
N ALA A 114 -2.71 6.07 -11.86
CA ALA A 114 -3.46 5.22 -12.77
C ALA A 114 -2.90 5.18 -14.20
N GLU A 115 -1.96 6.08 -14.53
CA GLU A 115 -1.31 6.09 -15.84
C GLU A 115 -0.39 4.86 -15.97
N PRO A 116 -0.61 3.97 -16.97
CA PRO A 116 0.10 2.69 -17.03
C PRO A 116 1.62 2.79 -17.11
N THR A 117 2.13 3.84 -17.78
CA THR A 117 3.56 4.10 -17.98
C THR A 117 4.17 4.95 -16.88
N SER A 118 3.38 5.38 -15.90
CA SER A 118 3.88 6.22 -14.81
C SER A 118 4.69 5.39 -13.83
N PRO A 119 5.86 5.87 -13.38
CA PRO A 119 6.62 5.22 -12.31
C PRO A 119 5.88 5.27 -10.96
N LEU A 120 4.82 6.06 -10.84
CA LEU A 120 3.99 6.22 -9.63
C LEU A 120 2.86 5.20 -9.52
N ASN A 121 2.67 4.40 -10.58
CA ASN A 121 1.72 3.31 -10.58
C ASN A 121 2.15 2.23 -9.57
N PRO A 122 1.25 1.71 -8.70
CA PRO A 122 1.57 0.62 -7.78
C PRO A 122 2.17 -0.65 -8.42
N PHE A 123 1.94 -0.85 -9.72
CA PHE A 123 2.48 -1.97 -10.50
C PHE A 123 3.83 -1.66 -11.18
N SER A 124 4.37 -0.45 -11.05
CA SER A 124 5.67 -0.09 -11.62
C SER A 124 6.83 -0.80 -10.92
N ALA A 125 8.01 -0.78 -11.54
CA ALA A 125 9.23 -1.30 -10.93
C ALA A 125 9.66 -0.43 -9.74
N GLU A 126 9.48 0.88 -9.85
CA GLU A 126 9.81 1.87 -8.83
C GLU A 126 8.98 1.70 -7.56
N SER A 127 7.70 1.30 -7.69
CA SER A 127 6.82 0.99 -6.55
C SER A 127 7.08 -0.41 -5.95
N GLY A 128 8.10 -1.14 -6.45
CA GLY A 128 8.45 -2.49 -6.02
C GLY A 128 8.66 -2.62 -4.52
N PRO A 129 9.51 -1.80 -3.87
CA PRO A 129 9.75 -1.88 -2.43
C PRO A 129 8.46 -1.74 -1.59
N ALA A 130 7.64 -0.73 -1.87
CA ALA A 130 6.36 -0.54 -1.19
C ALA A 130 5.39 -1.71 -1.44
N ARG A 131 5.33 -2.23 -2.67
CA ARG A 131 4.51 -3.40 -3.02
C ARG A 131 4.98 -4.66 -2.28
N ASP A 132 6.27 -4.94 -2.26
CA ASP A 132 6.84 -6.11 -1.59
C ASP A 132 6.56 -6.08 -0.09
N SER A 133 6.70 -4.91 0.54
CA SER A 133 6.33 -4.68 1.94
C SER A 133 4.82 -4.89 2.16
N ALA A 134 3.97 -4.39 1.25
CA ALA A 134 2.52 -4.58 1.33
C ALA A 134 2.11 -6.06 1.19
N VAL A 135 2.75 -6.80 0.28
CA VAL A 135 2.55 -8.24 0.09
C VAL A 135 3.04 -9.03 1.31
N ALA A 136 4.12 -8.58 1.98
CA ALA A 136 4.63 -9.20 3.19
C ALA A 136 3.58 -9.17 4.34
N ILE A 137 2.84 -8.08 4.50
CA ILE A 137 1.72 -8.03 5.47
C ILE A 137 0.69 -9.12 5.17
N TYR A 138 0.29 -9.29 3.90
CA TYR A 138 -0.68 -10.32 3.53
C TYR A 138 -0.13 -11.74 3.69
N ARG A 139 1.19 -11.91 3.55
CA ARG A 139 1.87 -13.15 3.91
C ARG A 139 1.77 -13.44 5.40
N GLU A 140 1.97 -12.45 6.26
CA GLU A 140 1.76 -12.59 7.71
C GLU A 140 0.29 -12.88 8.07
N VAL A 141 -0.67 -12.29 7.35
CA VAL A 141 -2.10 -12.62 7.50
C VAL A 141 -2.33 -14.10 7.24
N VAL A 142 -1.82 -14.63 6.12
CA VAL A 142 -2.02 -16.03 5.73
C VAL A 142 -1.27 -16.98 6.66
N GLU A 143 0.01 -16.76 6.88
CA GLU A 143 0.86 -17.69 7.64
C GLU A 143 0.54 -17.73 9.13
N GLY A 144 0.16 -16.58 9.72
CA GLY A 144 -0.26 -16.50 11.12
C GLY A 144 -1.71 -16.90 11.37
N SER A 145 -2.44 -17.40 10.37
CA SER A 145 -3.86 -17.75 10.50
C SER A 145 -4.15 -19.24 10.65
N ASP A 146 -5.36 -19.54 11.13
CA ASP A 146 -5.98 -20.86 11.19
C ASP A 146 -6.38 -21.46 9.84
N LEU A 147 -6.06 -20.78 8.73
CA LEU A 147 -6.48 -21.14 7.39
C LEU A 147 -5.88 -22.48 6.93
N LYS A 148 -6.75 -23.40 6.51
CA LYS A 148 -6.38 -24.74 6.00
C LYS A 148 -6.66 -24.87 4.51
N ILE A 149 -5.63 -24.62 3.69
CA ILE A 149 -5.67 -24.68 2.23
C ILE A 149 -4.43 -25.39 1.68
N ASP A 150 -4.45 -25.75 0.40
CA ASP A 150 -3.32 -26.36 -0.29
C ASP A 150 -2.09 -25.44 -0.31
N ARG A 151 -0.89 -26.05 -0.25
CA ARG A 151 0.39 -25.31 -0.18
C ARG A 151 0.64 -24.43 -1.39
N GLU A 152 0.30 -24.89 -2.60
CA GLU A 152 0.52 -24.11 -3.81
C GLU A 152 -0.36 -22.87 -3.82
N PHE A 153 -1.65 -23.03 -3.49
CA PHE A 153 -2.56 -21.89 -3.41
C PHE A 153 -2.20 -20.94 -2.26
N ARG A 154 -1.76 -21.48 -1.11
CA ARG A 154 -1.30 -20.69 0.03
C ARG A 154 -0.14 -19.76 -0.33
N ALA A 155 0.79 -20.22 -1.17
CA ALA A 155 1.94 -19.43 -1.60
C ALA A 155 1.55 -18.23 -2.47
N GLU A 156 0.47 -18.33 -3.24
CA GLU A 156 0.00 -17.26 -4.14
C GLU A 156 -1.05 -16.34 -3.51
N LEU A 157 -1.67 -16.76 -2.41
CA LEU A 157 -2.74 -16.00 -1.74
C LEU A 157 -2.33 -14.59 -1.29
N PRO A 158 -1.11 -14.32 -0.78
CA PRO A 158 -0.70 -12.96 -0.40
C PRO A 158 -0.80 -11.95 -1.55
N GLU A 159 -0.41 -12.36 -2.76
CA GLU A 159 -0.47 -11.52 -3.96
C GLU A 159 -1.92 -11.21 -4.34
N LEU A 160 -2.79 -12.23 -4.31
CA LEU A 160 -4.22 -12.06 -4.58
C LEU A 160 -4.90 -11.13 -3.57
N LEU A 161 -4.51 -11.22 -2.29
CA LEU A 161 -5.02 -10.34 -1.24
C LEU A 161 -4.52 -8.90 -1.43
N TRP A 162 -3.28 -8.72 -1.88
CA TRP A 162 -2.77 -7.42 -2.28
C TRP A 162 -3.54 -6.84 -3.48
N ILE A 163 -3.79 -7.61 -4.53
CA ILE A 163 -4.61 -7.17 -5.67
C ILE A 163 -6.04 -6.79 -5.23
N TYR A 164 -6.67 -7.64 -4.42
CA TYR A 164 -7.98 -7.36 -3.82
C TYR A 164 -7.98 -6.04 -3.04
N SER A 165 -6.91 -5.77 -2.28
CA SER A 165 -6.75 -4.53 -1.55
C SER A 165 -6.55 -3.30 -2.44
N MET A 166 -5.94 -3.45 -3.61
CA MET A 166 -5.86 -2.36 -4.61
C MET A 166 -7.24 -2.03 -5.17
N GLY A 167 -8.13 -3.01 -5.32
CA GLY A 167 -9.53 -2.77 -5.62
C GLY A 167 -10.25 -1.95 -4.54
N ILE A 168 -9.93 -2.19 -3.26
CA ILE A 168 -10.44 -1.39 -2.13
C ILE A 168 -9.88 0.04 -2.18
N VAL A 169 -8.58 0.21 -2.44
CA VAL A 169 -7.95 1.53 -2.58
C VAL A 169 -8.59 2.32 -3.73
N LEU A 170 -8.80 1.67 -4.87
CA LEU A 170 -9.49 2.27 -6.02
C LEU A 170 -10.90 2.73 -5.63
N TYR A 171 -11.68 1.88 -4.95
CA TYR A 171 -13.01 2.28 -4.48
C TYR A 171 -12.93 3.45 -3.48
N TRP A 172 -11.98 3.40 -2.55
CA TRP A 172 -11.76 4.42 -1.53
C TRP A 172 -11.48 5.79 -2.12
N VAL A 173 -10.64 5.89 -3.15
CA VAL A 173 -10.36 7.14 -3.88
C VAL A 173 -11.64 7.80 -4.39
N HIS A 174 -12.67 7.00 -4.71
CA HIS A 174 -13.95 7.46 -5.23
C HIS A 174 -15.06 7.53 -4.18
N ASP A 175 -14.80 7.21 -2.91
CA ASP A 175 -15.82 7.18 -1.86
C ASP A 175 -16.09 8.58 -1.30
N SER A 176 -17.09 9.24 -1.86
CA SER A 176 -17.58 10.54 -1.40
C SER A 176 -18.45 10.52 -0.13
N SER A 177 -18.63 9.34 0.49
CA SER A 177 -19.42 9.26 1.71
C SER A 177 -18.66 9.83 2.93
N PRO A 178 -19.34 10.53 3.86
CA PRO A 178 -18.74 11.01 5.11
C PRO A 178 -17.85 9.97 5.80
N GLY A 179 -16.58 10.34 5.99
CA GLY A 179 -15.56 9.48 6.62
C GLY A 179 -15.24 8.21 5.83
N CYS A 180 -15.48 8.17 4.52
CA CYS A 180 -15.29 6.99 3.67
C CYS A 180 -16.06 5.76 4.17
N ARG A 181 -17.25 5.96 4.75
CA ARG A 181 -18.06 4.87 5.35
C ARG A 181 -18.40 3.73 4.39
N LYS A 182 -18.50 3.99 3.08
CA LYS A 182 -18.81 2.93 2.10
C LYS A 182 -17.59 2.05 1.86
N THR A 183 -16.38 2.59 1.93
CA THR A 183 -15.14 1.80 1.91
C THR A 183 -15.06 0.86 3.11
N TYR A 184 -15.35 1.35 4.32
CA TYR A 184 -15.42 0.46 5.50
C TYR A 184 -16.48 -0.62 5.33
N LEU A 185 -17.66 -0.27 4.84
CA LEU A 185 -18.72 -1.24 4.56
C LEU A 185 -18.28 -2.26 3.50
N LEU A 186 -17.58 -1.84 2.44
CA LEU A 186 -17.04 -2.73 1.43
C LEU A 186 -16.15 -3.78 2.10
N VAL A 187 -15.13 -3.34 2.84
CA VAL A 187 -14.20 -4.21 3.58
C VAL A 187 -14.95 -5.18 4.50
N GLU A 188 -15.86 -4.68 5.34
CA GLU A 188 -16.63 -5.49 6.29
C GLU A 188 -17.49 -6.56 5.61
N ARG A 189 -18.01 -6.28 4.41
CA ARG A 189 -18.91 -7.19 3.68
C ARG A 189 -18.17 -8.18 2.79
N THR A 190 -17.03 -7.80 2.23
CA THR A 190 -16.27 -8.66 1.32
C THR A 190 -15.33 -9.61 2.04
N VAL A 191 -14.78 -9.25 3.22
CA VAL A 191 -13.88 -10.15 3.96
C VAL A 191 -14.51 -11.52 4.30
N PRO A 192 -15.76 -11.61 4.81
CA PRO A 192 -16.41 -12.90 5.03
C PRO A 192 -16.66 -13.71 3.74
N LEU A 193 -16.80 -13.04 2.59
CA LEU A 193 -16.91 -13.70 1.29
C LEU A 193 -15.55 -14.27 0.87
N VAL A 194 -14.48 -13.48 0.98
CA VAL A 194 -13.10 -13.92 0.71
C VAL A 194 -12.75 -15.12 1.58
N ASN A 195 -13.02 -15.08 2.89
CA ASN A 195 -12.79 -16.22 3.78
C ASN A 195 -13.51 -17.49 3.32
N ARG A 196 -14.78 -17.39 2.91
CA ARG A 196 -15.55 -18.54 2.39
C ARG A 196 -14.95 -19.07 1.09
N MET A 197 -14.63 -18.20 0.14
CA MET A 197 -14.04 -18.60 -1.14
C MET A 197 -12.69 -19.30 -0.96
N VAL A 198 -11.82 -18.72 -0.14
CA VAL A 198 -10.51 -19.29 0.19
C VAL A 198 -10.70 -20.61 0.94
N SER A 199 -11.62 -20.70 1.89
CA SER A 199 -11.89 -21.96 2.62
C SER A 199 -12.47 -23.06 1.73
N MET A 200 -13.23 -22.73 0.69
CA MET A 200 -13.77 -23.68 -0.27
C MET A 200 -12.71 -24.28 -1.19
N SER A 201 -11.54 -23.62 -1.35
CA SER A 201 -10.41 -24.12 -2.16
C SER A 201 -9.95 -25.53 -1.77
N ARG A 202 -10.17 -25.94 -0.51
CA ARG A 202 -9.82 -27.28 -0.01
C ARG A 202 -10.78 -28.38 -0.49
N LEU A 203 -11.97 -28.01 -0.97
CA LEU A 203 -12.99 -28.97 -1.39
C LEU A 203 -12.57 -29.61 -2.72
N PRO A 204 -12.79 -30.93 -2.92
CA PRO A 204 -12.33 -31.63 -4.11
C PRO A 204 -12.75 -30.98 -5.44
N GLY A 205 -13.97 -30.42 -5.51
CA GLY A 205 -14.50 -29.77 -6.72
C GLY A 205 -13.84 -28.43 -7.08
N PHE A 206 -13.05 -27.83 -6.19
CA PHE A 206 -12.40 -26.53 -6.42
C PHE A 206 -10.91 -26.63 -6.73
N LYS A 207 -10.31 -27.82 -6.63
CA LYS A 207 -8.87 -28.02 -6.84
C LYS A 207 -8.39 -27.67 -8.25
N SER A 208 -9.22 -27.90 -9.27
CA SER A 208 -8.89 -27.52 -10.65
C SER A 208 -8.80 -26.01 -10.81
N VAL A 209 -9.80 -25.30 -10.28
CA VAL A 209 -9.87 -23.82 -10.31
C VAL A 209 -8.68 -23.20 -9.58
N THR A 210 -8.33 -23.73 -8.41
CA THR A 210 -7.18 -23.20 -7.64
C THR A 210 -5.86 -23.42 -8.38
N ARG A 211 -5.70 -24.57 -9.07
CA ARG A 211 -4.49 -24.85 -9.84
C ARG A 211 -4.37 -23.95 -11.07
N GLU A 212 -5.48 -23.74 -11.78
CA GLU A 212 -5.53 -22.81 -12.91
C GLU A 212 -5.20 -21.38 -12.47
N LEU A 213 -5.78 -20.93 -11.35
CA LEU A 213 -5.50 -19.62 -10.77
C LEU A 213 -4.01 -19.46 -10.41
N VAL A 214 -3.40 -20.48 -9.79
CA VAL A 214 -1.95 -20.51 -9.49
C VAL A 214 -1.13 -20.42 -10.79
N GLY A 215 -1.54 -21.13 -11.84
CA GLY A 215 -0.92 -21.07 -13.16
C GLY A 215 -0.92 -19.65 -13.73
N ILE A 216 -2.10 -19.02 -13.76
CA ILE A 216 -2.28 -17.64 -14.26
C ILE A 216 -1.39 -16.66 -13.49
N ILE A 217 -1.36 -16.74 -12.15
CA ILE A 217 -0.55 -15.82 -11.33
C ILE A 217 0.95 -15.98 -11.63
N ARG A 218 1.41 -17.21 -11.91
CA ARG A 218 2.81 -17.47 -12.27
C ARG A 218 3.14 -16.94 -13.66
N GLU A 219 2.24 -17.12 -14.62
CA GLU A 219 2.41 -16.61 -15.99
C GLU A 219 2.42 -15.08 -16.03
N VAL A 220 1.53 -14.41 -15.29
CA VAL A 220 1.48 -12.94 -15.22
C VAL A 220 2.74 -12.32 -14.59
N ARG A 221 3.50 -13.10 -13.81
CA ARG A 221 4.77 -12.66 -13.18
C ARG A 221 6.02 -12.93 -14.02
N ALA A 222 5.95 -13.83 -14.99
CA ALA A 222 7.10 -14.25 -15.80
C ALA A 222 7.43 -13.22 -16.88
#